data_AF-A0A919PW43-F1
#
_entry.id   AF-A0A919PW43-F1
#
_cell.length_a   1.000
_cell.length_b   1.000
_cell.length_c   1.000
_cell.angle_alpha   90.00
_cell.angle_beta   90.00
_cell.angle_gamma   90.00
#
_symmetry.space_group_name_H-M   'P 1'
#
loop_
_entity.id
_entity.type
_entity.pdbx_description
1 polymer ?
#
loop_
_entity_poly.entity_id
_entity_poly.type
_entity_poly.pdbx_seq_one_letter_code
_entity_poly.pdbx_strand_id
1 'polypeptide(L)'
;MTMTSRAVTVGGLILGAAGIAVLWAAGVEFPVAVPPGVVILLAGAVFVSVARWRWAPAVGVFLGLFVAVGWAISPTGWPNLTGQHGASVAAGQAIQLAGVLIAIGAGSVAVRRAGSSGRPGPRTPPAGHGPGR
;
A
#
# COMPACT_ATOMS: atom_id res chain seq x y z
N MET A 1 21.68 -1.75 4.03
CA MET A 1 20.49 -2.19 4.78
C MET A 1 19.43 -2.66 3.78
N THR A 2 19.12 -3.94 3.71
CA THR A 2 18.06 -4.47 2.83
C THR A 2 16.70 -4.22 3.49
N MET A 3 15.94 -3.25 3.00
CA MET A 3 14.59 -2.99 3.49
C MET A 3 13.66 -4.16 3.13
N THR A 4 12.87 -4.61 4.11
CA THR A 4 11.85 -5.64 3.86
C THR A 4 10.68 -5.03 3.07
N SER A 5 10.04 -5.80 2.19
CA SER A 5 8.89 -5.33 1.39
C SER A 5 7.79 -4.70 2.26
N ARG A 6 7.63 -5.21 3.49
CA ARG A 6 6.72 -4.68 4.50
C ARG A 6 7.09 -3.26 4.94
N ALA A 7 8.37 -2.99 5.23
CA ALA A 7 8.83 -1.66 5.60
C ALA A 7 8.62 -0.66 4.46
N VAL A 8 8.82 -1.09 3.21
CA VAL A 8 8.54 -0.26 2.02
C VAL A 8 7.04 0.01 1.87
N THR A 9 6.17 -0.97 2.12
CA THR A 9 4.71 -0.75 2.14
C THR A 9 4.31 0.28 3.19
N VAL A 10 4.81 0.14 4.42
CA VAL A 10 4.53 1.09 5.51
C VAL A 10 5.04 2.48 5.15
N GLY A 11 6.26 2.59 4.62
CA GLY A 11 6.82 3.86 4.15
C GLY A 11 5.97 4.51 3.06
N GLY A 12 5.48 3.72 2.09
CA GLY A 12 4.56 4.20 1.06
C GLY A 12 3.24 4.72 1.62
N LEU A 13 2.64 4.00 2.58
CA LEU A 13 1.40 4.44 3.25
C LEU A 13 1.60 5.74 4.03
N ILE A 14 2.71 5.88 4.75
CA ILE A 14 3.06 7.10 5.49
C ILE A 14 3.30 8.27 4.51
N LEU A 15 4.04 8.04 3.44
CA LEU A 15 4.29 9.05 2.42
C LEU A 15 2.99 9.50 1.73
N GLY A 16 2.09 8.54 1.45
CA GLY A 16 0.75 8.81 0.94
C GLY A 16 -0.05 9.71 1.88
N ALA A 17 -0.05 9.39 3.18
CA ALA A 17 -0.71 10.20 4.22
C ALA A 17 -0.10 11.60 4.33
N ALA A 18 1.23 11.72 4.25
CA ALA A 18 1.92 13.01 4.27
C ALA A 18 1.53 13.89 3.08
N GLY A 19 1.40 13.33 1.87
CA GLY A 19 0.91 14.07 0.71
C GLY A 19 -0.50 14.64 0.90
N ILE A 20 -1.41 13.85 1.50
CA ILE A 20 -2.76 14.32 1.84
C ILE A 20 -2.73 15.41 2.91
N ALA A 21 -1.84 15.30 3.90
CA ALA A 21 -1.66 16.34 4.90
C ALA A 21 -1.16 17.66 4.28
N VAL A 22 -0.27 17.60 3.28
CA VAL A 22 0.17 18.78 2.52
C VAL A 22 -0.99 19.39 1.74
N LEU A 23 -1.82 18.59 1.07
CA LEU A 23 -3.03 19.06 0.38
C LEU A 23 -3.97 19.81 1.34
N TRP A 24 -4.20 19.23 2.51
CA TRP A 24 -5.03 19.82 3.55
C TRP A 24 -4.46 21.13 4.08
N ALA A 25 -3.16 21.16 4.37
CA ALA A 25 -2.46 22.38 4.81
C ALA A 25 -2.41 23.47 3.71
N ALA A 26 -2.46 23.08 2.43
CA ALA A 26 -2.55 23.97 1.29
C ALA A 26 -3.97 24.54 1.05
N GLY A 27 -4.95 24.16 1.88
CA GLY A 27 -6.31 24.71 1.83
C GLY A 27 -7.28 23.93 0.94
N VAL A 28 -6.94 22.71 0.52
CA VAL A 28 -7.91 21.84 -0.17
C VAL A 28 -9.05 21.50 0.79
N GLU A 29 -10.27 21.84 0.41
CA GLU A 29 -11.45 21.55 1.23
C GLU A 29 -11.77 20.06 1.20
N PHE A 30 -11.96 19.50 2.41
CA PHE A 30 -12.44 18.15 2.61
C PHE A 30 -13.78 18.23 3.34
N PRO A 31 -14.70 17.28 3.09
CA PRO A 31 -16.04 17.28 3.70
C PRO A 31 -16.04 17.06 5.22
N VAL A 32 -14.87 16.77 5.81
CA VAL A 32 -14.66 16.52 7.24
C VAL A 32 -13.39 17.23 7.72
N ALA A 33 -13.32 17.54 9.02
CA ALA A 33 -12.21 18.30 9.61
C ALA A 33 -10.83 17.65 9.43
N VAL A 34 -10.77 16.31 9.41
CA VAL A 34 -9.55 15.54 9.14
C VAL A 34 -9.76 14.73 7.85
N PRO A 35 -8.90 14.88 6.83
CA PRO A 35 -9.06 14.15 5.58
C PRO A 35 -9.12 12.63 5.81
N PRO A 36 -10.17 11.94 5.32
CA PRO A 36 -10.36 10.50 5.58
C PRO A 36 -9.16 9.66 5.11
N GLY A 37 -8.55 10.04 3.98
CA GLY A 37 -7.40 9.33 3.43
C GLY A 37 -6.18 9.33 4.36
N VAL A 38 -5.94 10.39 5.14
CA VAL A 38 -4.84 10.42 6.13
C VAL A 38 -5.09 9.34 7.20
N VAL A 39 -6.29 9.32 7.76
CA VAL A 39 -6.67 8.37 8.82
C VAL A 39 -6.56 6.94 8.32
N ILE A 40 -7.08 6.67 7.12
CA ILE A 40 -7.07 5.34 6.51
C ILE A 40 -5.64 4.85 6.24
N LEU A 41 -4.79 5.69 5.65
CA LEU A 41 -3.42 5.29 5.32
C LEU A 41 -2.56 5.10 6.58
N LEU A 42 -2.72 5.94 7.61
CA LEU A 42 -2.00 5.79 8.87
C LEU A 42 -2.48 4.56 9.66
N ALA A 43 -3.80 4.33 9.75
CA ALA A 43 -4.34 3.11 10.36
C ALA A 43 -3.84 1.86 9.63
N GLY A 44 -3.81 1.92 8.29
CA GLY A 44 -3.19 0.90 7.44
C GLY A 44 -1.72 0.67 7.74
N ALA A 45 -0.94 1.74 7.88
CA ALA A 45 0.49 1.67 8.18
C ALA A 45 0.75 1.01 9.53
N VAL A 46 -0.01 1.39 10.57
CA VAL A 46 0.06 0.76 11.90
C VAL A 46 -0.34 -0.71 11.79
N PHE A 47 -1.46 -1.04 11.15
CA PHE A 47 -1.90 -2.41 10.98
C PHE A 47 -0.85 -3.27 10.25
N VAL A 48 -0.36 -2.78 9.10
CA VAL A 48 0.66 -3.47 8.30
C VAL A 48 1.98 -3.55 9.06
N SER A 49 2.31 -2.64 9.98
CA SER A 49 3.53 -2.75 10.81
C SER A 49 3.45 -3.82 11.90
N VAL A 50 2.26 -4.04 12.50
CA VAL A 50 2.10 -4.92 13.67
C VAL A 50 1.60 -6.32 13.30
N ALA A 51 0.73 -6.46 12.29
CA ALA A 51 0.06 -7.72 11.97
C ALA A 51 1.02 -8.80 11.43
N ARG A 52 1.25 -9.89 12.17
CA ARG A 52 2.25 -10.91 11.79
C ARG A 52 1.78 -11.89 10.71
N TRP A 53 0.56 -11.71 10.19
CA TRP A 53 -0.05 -12.62 9.24
C TRP A 53 0.45 -12.41 7.81
N ARG A 54 0.55 -13.51 7.07
CA ARG A 54 1.10 -13.60 5.70
C ARG A 54 0.35 -12.71 4.69
N TRP A 55 -0.91 -12.39 5.00
CA TRP A 55 -1.81 -11.56 4.17
C TRP A 55 -1.86 -10.09 4.59
N ALA A 56 -1.21 -9.69 5.68
CA ALA A 56 -1.21 -8.29 6.13
C ALA A 56 -0.77 -7.28 5.04
N PRO A 57 0.22 -7.56 4.18
CA PRO A 57 0.58 -6.65 3.11
C PRO A 57 -0.53 -6.43 2.06
N ALA A 58 -1.48 -7.36 1.92
CA ALA A 58 -2.62 -7.20 1.02
C ALA A 58 -3.53 -6.04 1.46
N VAL A 59 -3.59 -5.75 2.76
CA VAL A 59 -4.32 -4.59 3.29
C VAL A 59 -3.67 -3.30 2.79
N GLY A 60 -2.34 -3.20 2.80
CA GLY A 60 -1.63 -2.04 2.25
C GLY A 60 -1.92 -1.82 0.75
N VAL A 61 -2.02 -2.91 -0.03
CA VAL A 61 -2.41 -2.86 -1.44
C VAL A 61 -3.85 -2.36 -1.60
N PHE A 62 -4.78 -2.93 -0.84
CA PHE A 62 -6.19 -2.54 -0.89
C PHE A 62 -6.39 -1.07 -0.52
N LEU A 63 -5.76 -0.61 0.57
CA LEU A 63 -5.85 0.78 1.01
C LEU A 63 -5.24 1.76 0.01
N GLY A 64 -4.09 1.40 -0.58
CA GLY A 64 -3.49 2.19 -1.65
C GLY A 64 -4.42 2.29 -2.86
N LEU A 65 -4.99 1.17 -3.31
CA LEU A 65 -5.94 1.15 -4.43
C LEU A 65 -7.19 1.97 -4.12
N PHE A 66 -7.74 1.87 -2.91
CA PHE A 66 -8.88 2.64 -2.48
C PHE A 66 -8.63 4.16 -2.61
N VAL A 67 -7.48 4.63 -2.14
CA VAL A 67 -7.10 6.05 -2.25
C VAL A 67 -6.84 6.45 -3.70
N ALA A 68 -6.18 5.60 -4.50
CA ALA A 68 -5.93 5.87 -5.92
C ALA A 68 -7.23 5.97 -6.72
N VAL A 69 -8.20 5.07 -6.48
CA VAL A 69 -9.51 5.12 -7.13
C VAL A 69 -10.28 6.36 -6.70
N GLY A 70 -10.30 6.67 -5.40
CA GLY A 70 -10.94 7.88 -4.88
C GLY A 70 -10.36 9.16 -5.50
N TRP A 71 -9.04 9.22 -5.70
CA TRP A 71 -8.39 10.29 -6.44
C TRP A 71 -8.82 10.33 -7.92
N ALA A 72 -8.82 9.18 -8.61
CA ALA A 72 -9.07 9.11 -10.04
C ALA A 72 -10.51 9.51 -10.43
N ILE A 73 -11.49 9.24 -9.57
CA ILE A 73 -12.89 9.64 -9.76
C ILE A 73 -13.21 11.01 -9.18
N SER A 74 -12.30 11.59 -8.39
CA SER A 74 -12.50 12.92 -7.82
C SER A 74 -12.45 13.97 -8.93
N PRO A 75 -13.44 14.90 -9.00
CA PRO A 75 -13.42 16.01 -9.95
C PRO A 75 -12.15 16.87 -9.85
N THR A 76 -11.56 16.94 -8.65
CA THR A 76 -10.37 17.74 -8.35
C THR A 76 -9.07 16.95 -8.45
N GLY A 77 -9.11 15.62 -8.60
CA GLY A 77 -7.92 14.78 -8.55
C GLY A 77 -6.88 15.15 -9.63
N TRP A 78 -7.32 15.18 -10.88
CA TRP A 78 -6.47 15.57 -12.01
C TRP A 78 -6.12 17.07 -12.01
N PRO A 79 -7.07 18.00 -11.80
CA PRO A 79 -6.77 19.43 -11.64
C PRO A 79 -5.75 19.76 -10.56
N ASN A 80 -5.76 19.03 -9.45
CA ASN A 80 -4.77 19.19 -8.38
C ASN A 80 -3.38 18.78 -8.87
N LEU A 81 -3.27 17.66 -9.60
CA LEU A 81 -2.00 17.15 -10.11
C LEU A 81 -1.41 18.04 -11.21
N THR A 82 -2.25 18.62 -12.07
CA THR A 82 -1.80 19.53 -13.16
C THR A 82 -1.50 20.94 -12.67
N GLY A 83 -1.69 21.22 -11.38
CA GLY A 83 -1.36 22.51 -10.76
C GLY A 83 -2.38 23.61 -11.00
N GLN A 84 -3.59 23.28 -11.47
CA GLN A 84 -4.66 24.28 -11.62
C GLN A 84 -5.05 24.94 -10.29
N HIS A 85 -4.72 24.30 -9.17
CA HIS A 85 -5.03 24.74 -7.81
C HIS A 85 -3.77 25.21 -7.05
N GLY A 86 -2.66 25.43 -7.77
CA GLY A 86 -1.39 25.91 -7.20
C GLY A 86 -0.31 24.84 -7.06
N ALA A 87 0.94 25.30 -6.96
CA ALA A 87 2.12 24.43 -6.95
C ALA A 87 2.22 23.54 -5.70
N SER A 88 1.80 24.05 -4.54
CA SER A 88 1.76 23.29 -3.28
C SER A 88 0.75 22.14 -3.33
N VAL A 89 -0.42 22.38 -3.93
CA VAL A 89 -1.46 21.36 -4.14
C VAL A 89 -0.96 20.28 -5.10
N ALA A 90 -0.32 20.67 -6.21
CA ALA A 90 0.29 19.72 -7.14
C ALA A 90 1.37 18.87 -6.49
N ALA A 91 2.26 19.48 -5.69
CA ALA A 91 3.29 18.77 -4.95
C ALA A 91 2.69 17.77 -3.95
N GLY A 92 1.70 18.19 -3.16
CA GLY A 92 0.98 17.31 -2.23
C GLY A 92 0.31 16.13 -2.95
N GLN A 93 -0.33 16.40 -4.09
CA GLN A 93 -0.97 15.37 -4.92
C GLN A 93 0.03 14.37 -5.50
N ALA A 94 1.19 14.86 -5.98
CA ALA A 94 2.24 14.02 -6.51
C ALA A 94 2.87 13.13 -5.42
N ILE A 95 3.14 13.70 -4.24
CA ILE A 95 3.68 12.97 -3.08
C ILE A 95 2.69 11.88 -2.65
N GLN A 96 1.39 12.22 -2.57
CA GLN A 96 0.34 11.26 -2.23
C GLN A 96 0.35 10.08 -3.20
N LEU A 97 0.30 10.34 -4.51
CA LEU A 97 0.23 9.30 -5.53
C LEU A 97 1.49 8.44 -5.53
N ALA A 98 2.67 9.05 -5.40
CA ALA A 98 3.93 8.32 -5.30
C ALA A 98 3.93 7.37 -4.09
N GLY A 99 3.52 7.85 -2.92
CA GLY A 99 3.41 7.02 -1.70
C GLY A 99 2.45 5.85 -1.89
N VAL A 100 1.26 6.11 -2.45
CA VAL A 100 0.26 5.08 -2.73
C VAL A 100 0.77 4.02 -3.72
N LEU A 101 1.43 4.43 -4.81
CA LEU A 101 2.00 3.51 -5.79
C LEU A 101 3.11 2.64 -5.19
N ILE A 102 3.97 3.21 -4.34
CA ILE A 102 4.99 2.46 -3.59
C ILE A 102 4.32 1.42 -2.68
N ALA A 103 3.28 1.81 -1.95
CA ALA A 103 2.55 0.90 -1.06
C ALA A 103 1.95 -0.29 -1.82
N ILE A 104 1.30 -0.03 -2.96
CA ILE A 104 0.72 -1.05 -3.84
C ILE A 104 1.79 -1.98 -4.39
N GLY A 105 2.88 -1.43 -4.94
CA GLY A 105 3.96 -2.22 -5.53
C GLY A 105 4.65 -3.12 -4.50
N ALA A 106 5.08 -2.54 -3.39
CA ALA A 106 5.75 -3.29 -2.32
C ALA A 106 4.83 -4.31 -1.65
N GLY A 107 3.56 -3.95 -1.41
CA GLY A 107 2.57 -4.85 -0.84
C GLY A 107 2.28 -6.05 -1.75
N SER A 108 2.18 -5.81 -3.06
CA SER A 108 1.97 -6.87 -4.06
C SER A 108 3.14 -7.85 -4.12
N VAL A 109 4.38 -7.36 -4.06
CA VAL A 109 5.59 -8.21 -3.98
C VAL A 109 5.57 -9.07 -2.71
N ALA A 110 5.20 -8.48 -1.57
CA ALA A 110 5.13 -9.19 -0.30
C ALA A 110 4.07 -10.31 -0.32
N VAL A 111 2.88 -10.05 -0.88
CA VAL A 111 1.82 -11.05 -1.03
C VAL A 111 2.27 -12.21 -1.94
N ARG A 112 2.91 -11.90 -3.08
CA ARG A 112 3.41 -12.92 -4.00
C ARG A 112 4.42 -13.86 -3.34
N ARG A 113 5.39 -13.29 -2.61
CA ARG A 113 6.41 -14.07 -1.88
C ARG A 113 5.79 -14.95 -0.81
N ALA A 114 4.78 -14.46 -0.09
CA ALA A 114 4.07 -15.23 0.92
C ALA A 114 3.33 -16.45 0.34
N GLY A 115 2.73 -16.30 -0.85
CA GLY A 115 2.07 -17.40 -1.57
C GLY A 115 3.04 -18.44 -2.14
N SER A 116 4.23 -18.03 -2.59
CA SER A 116 5.26 -18.94 -3.11
C SER A 116 5.81 -19.89 -2.04
N SER A 117 5.91 -19.44 -0.78
CA SER A 117 6.41 -20.24 0.35
C SER A 117 5.43 -21.31 0.87
N GLY A 118 4.26 -21.45 0.26
CA GLY A 118 3.19 -22.36 0.71
C GLY A 118 3.05 -23.66 -0.10
N ARG A 119 3.78 -23.85 -1.20
CA ARG A 119 3.71 -25.10 -1.98
C ARG A 119 4.46 -26.23 -1.26
N PRO A 120 3.79 -27.30 -0.80
CA PRO A 120 4.48 -28.49 -0.32
C PRO A 120 5.29 -29.07 -1.49
N GLY A 121 6.58 -29.34 -1.27
CA GLY A 121 7.40 -30.04 -2.25
C GLY A 121 6.80 -31.41 -2.62
N PRO A 122 7.15 -31.98 -3.78
CA PRO A 122 6.69 -33.31 -4.16
C PRO A 122 6.99 -34.28 -3.02
N ARG A 123 5.96 -34.89 -2.42
CA ARG A 123 6.15 -35.98 -1.47
C ARG A 123 6.72 -37.14 -2.28
N THR A 124 8.01 -37.39 -2.16
CA THR A 124 8.61 -38.64 -2.65
C THR A 124 7.84 -39.79 -1.99
N PRO A 125 7.20 -40.70 -2.76
CA PRO A 125 6.55 -41.87 -2.18
C PRO A 125 7.55 -42.65 -1.33
N PRO A 126 7.14 -43.22 -0.18
CA PRO A 126 8.03 -44.08 0.58
C PRO A 126 8.49 -45.23 -0.32
N ALA A 127 9.80 -45.47 -0.34
CA ALA A 127 10.40 -46.56 -1.10
C ALA A 127 9.76 -47.88 -0.64
N GLY A 128 8.93 -48.46 -1.52
CA GLY A 128 8.30 -49.75 -1.27
C GLY A 128 9.38 -50.81 -1.05
N HIS A 129 9.30 -51.52 0.07
CA HIS A 129 9.98 -52.79 0.26
C HIS A 129 9.47 -53.77 -0.80
N GLY A 130 10.30 -54.04 -1.82
CA GLY A 130 10.13 -55.16 -2.73
C GLY A 130 10.50 -56.49 -2.05
N PRO A 131 9.89 -57.61 -2.46
CA PRO A 131 9.74 -58.80 -1.64
C PRO A 131 11.06 -59.54 -1.40
N GLY A 132 11.23 -59.99 -0.15
CA GLY A 132 12.23 -60.98 0.23
C GLY A 132 12.06 -62.27 -0.57
N ARG A 133 13.23 -62.87 -0.85
CA ARG A 133 13.47 -64.07 -1.65
C ARG A 133 12.62 -65.27 -1.28
#